data_AF-A0A381XKQ8-F1
#
_entry.id   AF-A0A381XKQ8-F1
#
_cell.length_a   1.000
_cell.length_b   1.000
_cell.length_c   1.000
_cell.angle_alpha   90.00
_cell.angle_beta   90.00
_cell.angle_gamma   90.00
#
_symmetry.space_group_name_H-M   'P 1'
#
loop_
_entity.id
_entity.type
_entity.pdbx_description
1 polymer ?
#
loop_
_entity_poly.entity_id
_entity_poly.type
_entity_poly.pdbx_seq_one_letter_code
_entity_poly.pdbx_strand_id
1 'polypeptide(L)'
;MQEIPWEGDENQCVPYKSNGEEDIEKDYEYQRENFYKLVERGSIAIDGILELAKEGEHPRAYEVAGQLIKNVAEVTEKLGDLQEKMKRLKEVPDTGPKSVTNALFVGSTAELQKMIKEK
;
A
#
# COMPACT_ATOMS: atom_id res chain seq x y z
N MET A 1 20.00 34.86 -30.95
CA MET A 1 18.97 33.81 -30.98
C MET A 1 19.18 32.99 -29.72
N GLN A 2 18.65 33.50 -28.62
CA GLN A 2 17.38 33.10 -27.97
C GLN A 2 17.70 32.20 -26.77
N GLU A 3 17.97 32.86 -25.64
CA GLU A 3 17.86 32.24 -24.33
C GLU A 3 16.39 31.89 -24.11
N ILE A 4 16.12 30.61 -23.87
CA ILE A 4 14.79 30.08 -23.54
C ILE A 4 14.58 30.26 -22.04
N PRO A 5 13.58 31.06 -21.60
CA PRO A 5 13.27 31.22 -20.20
C PRO A 5 12.44 30.02 -19.74
N TRP A 6 13.04 29.12 -18.97
CA TRP A 6 12.29 28.17 -18.16
C TRP A 6 11.87 28.87 -16.86
N GLU A 7 10.84 29.71 -16.91
CA GLU A 7 9.99 29.91 -15.73
C GLU A 7 8.90 28.86 -15.81
N GLY A 8 9.18 27.68 -15.25
CA GLY A 8 8.20 26.61 -15.08
C GLY A 8 8.01 26.40 -13.60
N ASP A 9 6.80 26.74 -13.12
CA ASP A 9 6.27 26.57 -11.77
C ASP A 9 7.09 25.61 -10.91
N GLU A 10 7.67 26.16 -9.85
CA GLU A 10 8.02 25.43 -8.64
C GLU A 10 6.77 24.67 -8.20
N ASN A 11 6.67 23.42 -8.67
CA ASN A 11 5.61 22.49 -8.32
C ASN A 11 5.71 22.29 -6.82
N GLN A 12 4.99 23.14 -6.11
CA GLN A 12 4.86 23.12 -4.67
C GLN A 12 4.35 21.72 -4.35
N CYS A 13 5.25 20.86 -3.87
CA CYS A 13 4.87 19.61 -3.21
C CYS A 13 4.12 20.04 -1.96
N VAL A 14 2.84 20.36 -2.13
CA VAL A 14 1.91 20.51 -1.02
C VAL A 14 1.95 19.17 -0.31
N PRO A 15 2.39 19.10 0.96
CA PRO A 15 2.30 17.85 1.68
C PRO A 15 0.82 17.49 1.71
N TYR A 16 0.47 16.37 1.08
CA TYR A 16 -0.87 15.80 1.17
C TYR A 16 -1.15 15.63 2.66
N LYS A 17 -1.96 16.53 3.22
CA LYS A 17 -2.38 16.45 4.61
C LYS A 17 -3.35 15.27 4.65
N SER A 18 -2.82 14.08 4.92
CA SER A 18 -3.67 12.92 5.04
C SER A 18 -4.56 13.11 6.26
N ASN A 19 -5.87 13.21 6.07
CA ASN A 19 -6.82 12.99 7.14
C ASN A 19 -6.86 11.47 7.33
N GLY A 20 -5.88 10.95 8.08
CA GLY A 20 -5.33 9.59 7.99
C GLY A 20 -6.27 8.40 8.17
N GLU A 21 -7.57 8.60 8.41
CA GLU A 21 -8.57 7.52 8.43
C GLU A 21 -9.43 7.51 7.17
N GLU A 22 -9.91 8.67 6.70
CA GLU A 22 -10.70 8.77 5.47
C GLU A 22 -9.89 8.41 4.23
N ASP A 23 -8.59 8.70 4.23
CA ASP A 23 -7.72 8.40 3.10
C ASP A 23 -7.47 6.91 2.95
N ILE A 24 -7.35 6.17 4.06
CA ILE A 24 -7.13 4.73 4.05
C ILE A 24 -8.36 4.00 3.50
N GLU A 25 -9.56 4.42 3.88
CA GLU A 25 -10.79 3.80 3.37
C GLU A 25 -10.99 4.08 1.87
N LYS A 26 -10.70 5.32 1.42
CA LYS A 26 -10.75 5.69 -0.01
C LYS A 26 -9.72 4.93 -0.83
N ASP A 27 -8.47 4.84 -0.36
CA ASP A 27 -7.40 4.09 -1.03
C ASP A 27 -7.75 2.61 -1.12
N TYR A 28 -8.34 2.05 -0.07
CA TYR A 28 -8.80 0.66 -0.06
C TYR A 28 -9.92 0.41 -1.08
N GLU A 29 -10.94 1.28 -1.12
CA GLU A 29 -12.03 1.15 -2.08
C GLU A 29 -11.50 1.25 -3.52
N TYR A 30 -10.62 2.21 -3.78
CA TYR A 30 -9.97 2.38 -5.09
C TYR A 30 -9.15 1.16 -5.50
N GLN A 31 -8.33 0.62 -4.59
CA GLN A 31 -7.53 -0.58 -4.85
C GLN A 31 -8.43 -1.79 -5.12
N ARG A 32 -9.49 -1.97 -4.34
CA ARG A 32 -10.45 -3.06 -4.52
C ARG A 32 -11.15 -2.98 -5.88
N GLU A 33 -11.62 -1.80 -6.27
CA GLU A 33 -12.24 -1.57 -7.58
C GLU A 33 -11.25 -1.84 -8.72
N ASN A 34 -10.01 -1.37 -8.58
CA ASN A 34 -8.96 -1.59 -9.58
C ASN A 34 -8.63 -3.09 -9.75
N PHE A 35 -8.56 -3.85 -8.64
CA PHE A 35 -8.35 -5.29 -8.71
C PHE A 35 -9.49 -6.01 -9.43
N TYR A 36 -10.76 -5.65 -9.19
CA TYR A 36 -11.88 -6.23 -9.95
C TYR A 36 -11.79 -5.92 -11.44
N LYS A 37 -11.47 -4.67 -11.81
CA LYS A 37 -11.27 -4.29 -13.22
C LYS A 37 -10.14 -5.08 -13.89
N LEU A 38 -9.06 -5.36 -13.16
CA LEU A 38 -7.95 -6.17 -13.67
C LEU A 38 -8.34 -7.64 -13.87
N VAL A 39 -9.08 -8.22 -12.93
CA VAL A 39 -9.58 -9.61 -13.03
C VAL A 39 -10.55 -9.76 -14.20
N GLU A 40 -11.47 -8.81 -14.37
CA GLU A 40 -12.45 -8.80 -15.47
C GLU A 40 -11.74 -8.70 -16.83
N ARG A 41 -10.84 -7.71 -16.98
CA ARG A 41 -10.06 -7.55 -18.22
C ARG A 41 -9.15 -8.75 -18.50
N GLY A 42 -8.57 -9.34 -17.44
CA GLY A 42 -7.77 -10.55 -17.55
C GLY A 42 -8.59 -11.74 -18.04
N SER A 43 -9.81 -11.91 -17.54
CA SER A 43 -10.73 -12.97 -17.97
C SER A 43 -11.10 -12.82 -19.45
N ILE A 44 -11.45 -11.60 -19.88
CA ILE A 44 -11.73 -11.30 -21.29
C ILE A 44 -10.51 -11.57 -22.18
N ALA A 45 -9.31 -11.19 -21.73
CA ALA A 45 -8.07 -11.45 -22.46
C ALA A 45 -7.76 -12.95 -22.58
N ILE A 46 -8.02 -13.73 -21.52
CA ILE A 46 -7.89 -15.19 -21.53
C ILE A 46 -8.85 -15.79 -22.55
N ASP A 47 -10.12 -15.39 -22.54
CA ASP A 47 -11.13 -15.89 -23.49
C ASP A 47 -10.73 -15.59 -24.94
N GLY A 48 -10.29 -14.36 -25.22
CA GLY A 48 -9.82 -13.97 -26.57
C GLY A 48 -8.60 -14.77 -27.03
N ILE A 49 -7.65 -15.05 -26.14
CA ILE A 49 -6.49 -15.90 -26.48
C ILE A 49 -6.92 -17.36 -26.68
N LEU A 50 -7.86 -17.86 -25.89
CA LEU A 50 -8.38 -19.23 -26.05
C LEU A 50 -9.13 -19.39 -27.37
N GLU A 51 -9.86 -18.35 -27.82
CA GLU A 51 -10.51 -18.34 -29.12
C GLU A 51 -9.48 -18.38 -30.25
N LEU A 52 -8.45 -17.52 -30.20
CA LEU A 52 -7.33 -17.55 -31.16
C LEU A 52 -6.56 -18.87 -31.12
N ALA A 53 -6.39 -19.48 -29.95
CA ALA A 53 -5.72 -20.77 -29.77
C ALA A 53 -6.52 -21.92 -30.38
N LYS A 54 -7.86 -21.86 -30.32
CA LYS A 54 -8.76 -22.81 -30.97
C LYS A 54 -8.75 -22.67 -32.48
N GLU A 55 -8.76 -21.45 -32.99
CA GLU A 55 -8.73 -21.19 -34.44
C GLU A 55 -7.39 -21.56 -35.08
N GLY A 56 -6.28 -21.28 -34.39
CA GLY A 56 -4.93 -21.48 -34.93
C GLY A 56 -4.26 -22.80 -34.55
N GLU A 57 -4.89 -23.63 -33.70
CA GLU A 57 -4.33 -24.87 -33.10
C GLU A 57 -2.88 -24.72 -32.59
N HIS A 58 -2.48 -23.52 -32.16
CA HIS A 58 -1.09 -23.22 -31.87
C HIS A 58 -0.78 -23.55 -30.39
N PRO A 59 0.05 -24.56 -30.08
CA PRO A 59 0.30 -25.00 -28.69
C PRO A 59 0.85 -23.88 -27.80
N ARG A 60 1.61 -22.94 -28.39
CA ARG A 60 2.13 -21.76 -27.72
C ARG A 60 1.05 -20.81 -27.20
N ALA A 61 -0.11 -20.72 -27.87
CA ALA A 61 -1.20 -19.86 -27.42
C ALA A 61 -1.82 -20.36 -26.11
N TYR A 62 -1.91 -21.68 -25.92
CA TYR A 62 -2.35 -22.28 -24.66
C TYR A 62 -1.37 -22.05 -23.51
N GLU A 63 -0.06 -22.04 -23.77
CA GLU A 63 0.94 -21.70 -22.74
C GLU A 63 0.79 -20.25 -22.26
N VAL A 64 0.58 -19.31 -23.20
CA VAL A 64 0.37 -17.90 -22.87
C VAL A 64 -0.95 -17.72 -22.12
N ALA A 65 -2.02 -18.42 -22.52
CA ALA A 65 -3.28 -18.44 -21.77
C ALA A 65 -3.06 -18.94 -20.33
N GLY A 66 -2.29 -20.00 -20.15
CA GLY A 66 -1.91 -20.51 -18.81
C GLY A 66 -1.14 -19.49 -17.98
N GLN A 67 -0.21 -18.73 -18.59
CA GLN A 67 0.50 -17.64 -17.92
C GLN A 67 -0.43 -16.49 -17.52
N LEU A 68 -1.39 -16.12 -18.38
CA LEU A 68 -2.37 -15.10 -18.05
C LEU A 68 -3.31 -15.53 -16.93
N ILE A 69 -3.77 -16.79 -16.93
CA ILE A 69 -4.58 -17.36 -15.84
C ILE A 69 -3.81 -17.26 -14.52
N LYS A 70 -2.52 -17.59 -14.52
CA LYS A 70 -1.67 -17.44 -13.35
C LYS A 70 -1.61 -15.98 -12.86
N ASN A 71 -1.41 -15.02 -13.77
CA ASN A 71 -1.39 -13.60 -13.42
C ASN A 71 -2.73 -13.13 -12.84
N VAL A 72 -3.87 -13.57 -13.39
CA VAL A 72 -5.21 -13.26 -12.85
C VAL A 72 -5.42 -13.89 -11.47
N ALA A 73 -4.93 -15.11 -11.26
CA ALA A 73 -4.97 -15.77 -9.95
C ALA A 73 -4.15 -15.00 -8.91
N GLU A 74 -2.93 -14.56 -9.25
CA GLU A 74 -2.09 -13.74 -8.35
C GLU A 74 -2.74 -12.38 -8.01
N VAL A 75 -3.44 -11.76 -8.97
CA VAL A 75 -4.21 -10.53 -8.72
C VAL A 75 -5.41 -10.80 -7.80
N THR A 76 -6.04 -11.95 -7.94
CA THR A 76 -7.16 -12.38 -7.08
C THR A 76 -6.68 -12.70 -5.65
N GLU A 77 -5.50 -13.29 -5.50
CA GLU A 77 -4.87 -13.52 -4.20
C GLU A 77 -4.54 -12.19 -3.50
N LYS A 78 -3.98 -11.22 -4.24
CA LYS A 78 -3.71 -9.86 -3.72
C LYS A 78 -4.98 -9.14 -3.25
N LEU A 79 -6.12 -9.41 -3.88
CA LEU A 79 -7.42 -8.91 -3.42
C LEU A 79 -7.78 -9.50 -2.04
N GLY A 80 -7.53 -10.80 -1.83
CA GLY A 80 -7.71 -11.47 -0.53
C GLY A 80 -6.78 -10.92 0.55
N ASP A 81 -5.49 -10.77 0.23
CA ASP A 81 -4.50 -10.16 1.12
C ASP A 81 -4.87 -8.74 1.52
N LEU A 82 -5.45 -7.96 0.61
CA LEU A 82 -5.92 -6.61 0.87
C LEU A 82 -7.03 -6.60 1.92
N GLN A 83 -7.99 -7.54 1.83
CA GLN A 83 -9.05 -7.69 2.85
C GLN A 83 -8.44 -7.97 4.23
N GLU A 84 -7.46 -8.88 4.29
CA GLU A 84 -6.83 -9.26 5.55
C GLU A 84 -6.05 -8.10 6.18
N LYS A 85 -5.30 -7.35 5.37
CA LYS A 85 -4.56 -6.16 5.82
C LYS A 85 -5.50 -5.08 6.37
N MET A 86 -6.63 -4.82 5.72
CA MET A 86 -7.62 -3.88 6.24
C MET A 86 -8.23 -4.32 7.55
N LYS A 87 -8.55 -5.61 7.67
CA LYS A 87 -9.07 -6.17 8.93
C LYS A 87 -8.04 -6.00 10.05
N ARG A 88 -6.78 -6.33 9.81
CA ARG A 88 -5.68 -6.13 10.78
C ARG A 88 -5.52 -4.67 11.16
N LEU A 89 -5.56 -3.73 10.21
CA LEU A 89 -5.47 -2.29 10.50
C LEU A 89 -6.64 -1.80 11.37
N LYS A 90 -7.85 -2.31 11.17
CA LYS A 90 -9.02 -1.99 12.01
C LYS A 90 -8.99 -2.67 13.39
N GLU A 91 -8.30 -3.80 13.52
CA GLU A 91 -8.22 -4.57 14.77
C GLU A 91 -7.11 -4.12 15.73
N VAL A 92 -6.15 -3.29 15.31
CA VAL A 92 -5.10 -2.79 16.22
C VAL A 92 -5.72 -1.85 17.27
N PRO A 93 -5.82 -2.26 18.54
CA PRO A 93 -6.16 -1.33 19.60
C PRO A 93 -4.95 -0.42 19.79
N ASP A 94 -5.20 0.87 19.99
CA ASP A 94 -4.21 1.91 20.29
C ASP A 94 -3.60 1.74 21.70
N THR A 95 -3.07 0.54 22.00
CA THR A 95 -2.48 0.11 23.28
C THR A 95 -0.99 0.44 23.38
N GLY A 96 -0.53 1.48 22.68
CA GLY A 96 0.78 2.06 22.93
C GLY A 96 0.71 3.05 24.11
N PRO A 97 1.63 3.00 25.10
CA PRO A 97 1.67 4.02 26.14
C PRO A 97 1.90 5.41 25.51
N LYS A 98 0.90 6.29 25.59
CA LYS A 98 0.86 7.63 24.94
C LYS A 98 1.85 8.65 25.54
N SER A 99 2.66 8.25 26.50
CA SER A 99 3.64 9.10 27.16
C SER A 99 4.81 8.26 27.65
N VAL A 100 5.97 8.45 27.00
CA VAL A 100 7.26 8.15 27.63
C VAL A 100 7.61 9.34 28.51
N THR A 101 7.24 9.27 29.80
CA THR A 101 7.70 10.27 30.78
C THR A 101 9.18 10.00 31.04
N ASN A 102 10.05 10.65 30.27
CA ASN A 102 11.49 10.65 30.51
C ASN A 102 11.73 11.40 31.83
N ALA A 103 12.05 10.66 32.90
CA ALA A 103 12.45 11.24 34.18
C ALA A 103 13.86 11.84 34.06
N LEU A 104 13.97 12.94 33.30
CA LEU A 104 15.21 13.67 33.16
C LEU A 104 15.46 14.44 34.47
N PHE A 105 16.34 13.92 35.32
CA PHE A 105 16.77 14.63 36.52
C PHE A 105 17.82 15.69 36.14
N VAL A 106 17.43 16.96 36.19
CA VAL A 106 18.34 18.10 35.97
C VAL A 106 18.84 18.58 37.33
N GLY A 107 19.95 18.04 37.80
CA GLY A 107 20.58 18.38 39.07
C GLY A 107 22.00 17.80 39.19
N SER A 108 22.68 18.07 40.31
CA SER A 108 24.04 17.58 40.53
C SER A 108 24.05 16.09 40.90
N THR A 109 25.13 15.38 40.55
CA THR A 109 25.32 13.97 40.92
C THR A 109 25.20 13.72 42.44
N ALA A 110 25.50 14.73 43.26
CA ALA A 110 25.36 14.66 44.71
C ALA A 110 23.89 14.60 45.17
N GLU A 111 22.97 15.28 44.48
CA GLU A 111 21.54 15.27 44.79
C GLU A 111 20.87 13.95 44.36
N LEU A 112 21.31 13.38 43.22
CA LEU A 112 20.93 12.01 42.82
C LEU A 112 21.33 10.98 43.87
N GLN A 113 22.55 11.08 44.40
CA GLN A 113 23.04 10.15 45.42
C GLN A 113 22.29 10.25 46.75
N LYS A 114 21.80 11.44 47.11
CA LYS A 114 20.96 11.62 48.31
C LYS A 114 19.59 10.97 48.13
N MET A 115 18.92 11.21 47.00
CA MET A 115 17.63 10.59 46.70
C MET A 115 17.65 9.06 46.66
N ILE A 116 18.75 8.45 46.21
CA ILE A 116 18.90 6.98 46.19
C ILE A 116 19.17 6.42 47.60
N LYS A 117 19.78 7.20 48.49
CA LYS A 117 20.09 6.79 49.88
C LYS A 117 18.94 7.04 50.87
N GLU A 118 17.98 7.89 50.52
CA GLU A 118 16.79 8.19 51.34
C GLU A 118 15.59 7.26 51.05
N LYS A 119 15.76 6.26 50.18
CA LYS A 119 14.86 5.09 50.08
C LYS A 119 15.37 3.93 50.92
#